data_AF-A0A8T2UHB3-F1
#
_entry.id   AF-A0A8T2UHB3-F1
#
_cell.length_a   1.000
_cell.length_b   1.000
_cell.length_c   1.000
_cell.angle_alpha   90.00
_cell.angle_beta   90.00
_cell.angle_gamma   90.00
#
_symmetry.space_group_name_H-M   'P 1'
#
loop_
_entity.id
_entity.type
_entity.pdbx_description
1 polymer ?
#
loop_
_entity_poly.entity_id
_entity_poly.type
_entity_poly.pdbx_seq_one_letter_code
_entity_poly.pdbx_strand_id
1 'polypeptide(L)'
;MYATESPHLSNSFHVDSRRGVNGRRIYQVWRGSNRFFCGGRLIFGPDVRSVFVTLLLIIGPVAVFCIFVGKHLCKDYSNGLAMVVVVVIHTFIVLVLLLRTSGRDPGIIPRNAHPPEPEEDVNLPSNWSGSVTPKLKLPRTKDILVNGVTVKIKYCDTCMLYRPPRCSHCSICNNCVERFDHHCPWVGQCIGRRNYPFFFMFILSTTLLCFLVFVLCVLRVKKLMEENSPHTVWKALERTPASAFLMAYVFLATWFVGGLTVFHTYLIDYL
;
A
#
# COMPACT_ATOMS: atom_id res chain seq x y z
N MET A 1 -27.77 20.75 25.54
CA MET A 1 -26.87 21.58 26.38
C MET A 1 -25.71 20.70 26.80
N TYR A 2 -24.47 20.83 26.38
CA TYR A 2 -23.78 21.81 25.55
C TYR A 2 -22.81 21.04 24.64
N ALA A 3 -22.79 21.38 23.36
CA ALA A 3 -21.72 20.98 22.45
C ALA A 3 -20.47 21.78 22.81
N THR A 4 -19.36 21.12 23.09
CA THR A 4 -18.06 21.77 23.23
C THR A 4 -17.25 21.52 21.96
N GLU A 5 -17.02 22.62 21.25
CA GLU A 5 -16.29 22.71 19.99
C GLU A 5 -14.86 22.21 20.15
N SER A 6 -14.41 21.39 19.20
CA SER A 6 -13.01 21.02 19.04
C SER A 6 -12.18 22.26 18.73
N PRO A 7 -10.98 22.45 19.32
CA PRO A 7 -10.18 23.63 19.11
C PRO A 7 -9.82 23.75 17.63
N HIS A 8 -10.28 24.84 17.04
CA HIS A 8 -10.04 25.22 15.66
C HIS A 8 -8.54 25.20 15.36
N LEU A 9 -8.08 24.20 14.59
CA LEU A 9 -6.96 24.43 13.68
C LEU A 9 -7.41 25.58 12.78
N SER A 10 -6.72 26.71 12.89
CA SER A 10 -6.99 27.92 12.14
C SER A 10 -7.21 27.61 10.65
N ASN A 11 -8.42 27.92 10.18
CA ASN A 11 -8.81 27.95 8.78
C ASN A 11 -7.95 28.98 8.04
N SER A 12 -6.78 28.58 7.56
CA SER A 12 -5.93 29.43 6.73
C SER A 12 -5.17 28.69 5.64
N PHE A 13 -5.70 27.59 5.12
CA PHE A 13 -5.20 27.01 3.86
C PHE A 13 -6.33 26.39 3.01
N HIS A 14 -7.36 27.19 2.70
CA HIS A 14 -8.10 26.97 1.46
C HIS A 14 -7.27 27.51 0.27
N VAL A 15 -6.10 26.90 0.04
CA VAL A 15 -5.48 26.96 -1.28
C VAL A 15 -6.32 26.05 -2.16
N ASP A 16 -6.99 26.63 -3.15
CA ASP A 16 -7.69 25.89 -4.20
C ASP A 16 -6.77 24.77 -4.71
N SER A 17 -7.07 23.54 -4.29
CA SER A 17 -6.16 22.38 -4.34
C SER A 17 -5.93 21.87 -5.77
N ARG A 18 -6.36 22.64 -6.78
CA ARG A 18 -6.37 22.26 -8.19
C ARG A 18 -5.56 23.20 -9.09
N ARG A 19 -5.15 24.38 -8.63
CA ARG A 19 -4.34 25.34 -9.43
C ARG A 19 -3.01 25.62 -8.73
N GLY A 20 -1.91 25.21 -9.35
CA GLY A 20 -0.58 25.58 -8.91
C GLY A 20 -0.21 27.01 -9.31
N VAL A 21 0.89 27.48 -8.76
CA VAL A 21 1.47 28.81 -9.03
C VAL A 21 1.70 28.97 -10.55
N ASN A 22 1.30 30.11 -11.12
CA ASN A 22 1.36 30.44 -12.55
C ASN A 22 0.49 29.58 -13.48
N GLY A 23 -0.65 29.06 -13.01
CA GLY A 23 -1.60 28.31 -13.85
C GLY A 23 -1.18 26.88 -14.19
N ARG A 24 -0.04 26.42 -13.66
CA ARG A 24 0.45 25.04 -13.80
C ARG A 24 -0.27 24.11 -12.82
N ARG A 25 -0.51 22.85 -13.18
CA ARG A 25 -1.14 21.86 -12.28
C ARG A 25 -0.11 21.32 -11.28
N ILE A 26 -0.56 20.91 -10.10
CA ILE A 26 0.31 20.44 -8.99
C ILE A 26 1.29 19.35 -9.42
N TYR A 27 0.84 18.37 -10.22
CA TYR A 27 1.71 17.28 -10.69
C TYR A 27 2.85 17.73 -11.60
N GLN A 28 2.73 18.89 -12.26
CA GLN A 28 3.76 19.43 -13.17
C GLN A 28 4.88 20.15 -12.40
N VAL A 29 4.61 20.57 -11.17
CA VAL A 29 5.57 21.25 -10.28
C VAL A 29 5.92 20.40 -9.05
N TRP A 30 5.65 19.10 -9.13
CA TRP A 30 5.85 18.17 -8.03
C TRP A 30 7.34 18.01 -7.72
N ARG A 31 7.71 18.19 -6.44
CA ARG A 31 9.11 18.14 -5.99
C ARG A 31 9.56 16.75 -5.51
N GLY A 32 8.62 15.82 -5.30
CA GLY A 32 8.94 14.45 -4.90
C GLY A 32 9.28 13.54 -6.07
N SER A 33 9.61 12.29 -5.79
CA SER A 33 10.03 11.30 -6.80
C SER A 33 8.87 10.55 -7.46
N ASN A 34 7.62 10.98 -7.22
CA ASN A 34 6.43 10.32 -7.75
C ASN A 34 6.30 10.44 -9.26
N ARG A 35 5.64 9.47 -9.87
CA ARG A 35 5.27 9.45 -11.28
C ARG A 35 3.77 9.67 -11.41
N PHE A 36 3.37 10.57 -12.31
CA PHE A 36 1.97 10.93 -12.52
C PHE A 36 1.51 10.48 -13.91
N PHE A 37 0.30 9.93 -13.98
CA PHE A 37 -0.34 9.50 -15.22
C PHE A 37 -1.75 10.10 -15.33
N CYS A 38 -2.34 10.01 -16.52
CA CYS A 38 -3.70 10.49 -16.81
C CYS A 38 -3.94 11.96 -16.39
N GLY A 39 -2.98 12.84 -16.67
CA GLY A 39 -3.07 14.26 -16.32
C GLY A 39 -3.07 14.54 -14.81
N GLY A 40 -2.43 13.67 -14.02
CA GLY A 40 -2.30 13.80 -12.56
C GLY A 40 -3.37 13.04 -11.75
N ARG A 41 -4.24 12.27 -12.41
CA ARG A 41 -5.28 11.47 -11.73
C ARG A 41 -4.74 10.22 -11.05
N LEU A 42 -3.62 9.70 -11.55
CA LEU A 42 -2.91 8.58 -10.96
C LEU A 42 -1.55 9.06 -10.48
N ILE A 43 -1.19 8.63 -9.28
CA ILE A 43 0.10 8.91 -8.65
C ILE A 43 0.71 7.58 -8.23
N PHE A 44 1.94 7.36 -8.66
CA PHE A 44 2.73 6.18 -8.33
C PHE A 44 4.04 6.62 -7.67
N GLY A 45 4.66 5.71 -6.93
CA GLY A 45 6.02 5.92 -6.45
C GLY A 45 7.05 5.77 -7.59
N PRO A 46 8.33 6.03 -7.29
CA PRO A 46 9.41 5.92 -8.27
C PRO A 46 9.59 4.49 -8.80
N ASP A 47 9.21 3.49 -8.01
CA ASP A 47 9.39 2.07 -8.32
C ASP A 47 8.23 1.48 -9.13
N VAL A 48 7.36 2.29 -9.74
CA VAL A 48 6.16 1.83 -10.49
C VAL A 48 6.43 0.67 -11.48
N ARG A 49 7.64 0.55 -12.02
CA ARG A 49 8.01 -0.56 -12.93
C ARG A 49 7.95 -1.93 -12.26
N SER A 50 8.16 -2.03 -10.95
CA SER A 50 8.04 -3.31 -10.22
C SER A 50 6.61 -3.84 -10.21
N VAL A 51 5.60 -2.98 -10.41
CA VAL A 51 4.19 -3.39 -10.50
C VAL A 51 3.99 -4.36 -11.65
N PHE A 52 4.74 -4.22 -12.76
CA PHE A 52 4.69 -5.18 -13.86
C PHE A 52 5.18 -6.57 -13.43
N VAL A 53 6.19 -6.64 -12.58
CA VAL A 53 6.66 -7.92 -12.02
C VAL A 53 5.56 -8.55 -11.15
N THR A 54 4.95 -7.77 -10.27
CA THR A 54 3.82 -8.24 -9.44
C THR A 54 2.63 -8.70 -10.28
N LEU A 55 2.30 -7.97 -11.36
CA LEU A 55 1.26 -8.38 -12.30
C LEU A 55 1.57 -9.73 -12.94
N LEU A 56 2.82 -9.96 -13.37
CA LEU A 56 3.24 -11.25 -13.95
C LEU A 56 3.19 -12.39 -12.92
N LEU A 57 3.59 -12.15 -11.68
CA LEU A 57 3.54 -13.13 -10.59
C LEU A 57 2.11 -13.53 -10.20
N ILE A 58 1.11 -12.70 -10.51
CA ILE A 58 -0.31 -13.02 -10.28
C ILE A 58 -0.93 -13.66 -11.54
N ILE A 59 -0.77 -13.01 -12.70
CA ILE A 59 -1.42 -13.44 -13.95
C ILE A 59 -0.82 -14.74 -14.47
N GLY A 60 0.51 -14.93 -14.37
CA GLY A 60 1.19 -16.12 -14.89
C GLY A 60 0.66 -17.44 -14.31
N PRO A 61 0.67 -17.63 -12.97
CA PRO A 61 0.11 -18.82 -12.34
C PRO A 61 -1.38 -19.02 -12.62
N VAL A 62 -2.18 -17.94 -12.66
CA VAL A 62 -3.61 -18.03 -13.00
C VAL A 62 -3.82 -18.46 -14.45
N ALA A 63 -3.01 -17.98 -15.39
CA ALA A 63 -3.05 -18.42 -16.78
C ALA A 63 -2.69 -19.90 -16.92
N VAL A 64 -1.62 -20.35 -16.24
CA VAL A 64 -1.26 -21.78 -16.16
C VAL A 64 -2.42 -22.60 -15.59
N PHE A 65 -3.05 -22.12 -14.51
CA PHE A 65 -4.24 -22.76 -13.93
C PHE A 65 -5.36 -22.87 -14.96
N CYS A 66 -5.76 -21.78 -15.62
CA CYS A 66 -6.89 -21.79 -16.54
C CYS A 66 -6.66 -22.73 -17.74
N ILE A 67 -5.43 -22.73 -18.28
CA ILE A 67 -5.08 -23.53 -19.48
C ILE A 67 -4.97 -25.02 -19.14
N PHE A 68 -4.24 -25.37 -18.08
CA PHE A 68 -3.85 -26.75 -17.80
C PHE A 68 -4.69 -27.46 -16.73
N VAL A 69 -5.33 -26.72 -15.82
CA VAL A 69 -6.15 -27.30 -14.75
C VAL A 69 -7.63 -27.03 -15.00
N GLY A 70 -7.99 -25.77 -15.27
CA GLY A 70 -9.36 -25.32 -15.49
C GLY A 70 -10.08 -26.07 -16.61
N LYS A 71 -9.42 -26.28 -17.75
CA LYS A 71 -9.98 -27.06 -18.87
C LYS A 71 -10.39 -28.48 -18.46
N HIS A 72 -9.62 -29.12 -17.58
CA HIS A 72 -9.95 -30.46 -17.08
C HIS A 72 -11.09 -30.40 -16.07
N LEU A 73 -11.07 -29.45 -15.14
CA LEU A 73 -12.17 -29.25 -14.19
C LEU A 73 -13.51 -29.04 -14.90
N CYS A 74 -13.55 -28.28 -16.00
CA CYS A 74 -14.76 -28.10 -16.82
C CYS A 74 -15.30 -29.39 -17.46
N LYS A 75 -14.44 -30.39 -17.69
CA LYS A 75 -14.85 -31.70 -18.23
C LYS A 75 -15.24 -32.66 -17.12
N ASP A 76 -14.51 -32.62 -16.02
CA ASP A 76 -14.61 -33.61 -14.94
C ASP A 76 -15.77 -33.32 -13.98
N TYR A 77 -16.21 -32.06 -13.88
CA TYR A 77 -17.24 -31.59 -12.95
C TYR A 77 -18.32 -30.76 -13.67
N SER A 78 -19.60 -30.99 -13.33
CA SER A 78 -20.73 -30.24 -13.88
C SER A 78 -20.66 -28.73 -13.61
N ASN A 79 -20.07 -28.34 -12.47
CA ASN A 79 -19.84 -26.96 -12.07
C ASN A 79 -18.41 -26.46 -12.38
N GLY A 80 -17.61 -27.19 -13.17
CA GLY A 80 -16.22 -26.86 -13.44
C GLY A 80 -16.04 -25.48 -14.10
N LEU A 81 -16.93 -25.09 -15.01
CA LEU A 81 -16.92 -23.75 -15.61
C LEU A 81 -17.11 -22.66 -14.55
N ALA A 82 -18.04 -22.85 -13.61
CA ALA A 82 -18.28 -21.90 -12.53
C ALA A 82 -17.03 -21.75 -11.63
N MET A 83 -16.33 -22.85 -11.32
CA MET A 83 -15.07 -22.80 -10.57
C MET A 83 -14.02 -21.95 -11.26
N VAL A 84 -13.82 -22.12 -12.58
CA VAL A 84 -12.85 -21.32 -13.36
C VAL A 84 -13.28 -19.85 -13.42
N VAL A 85 -14.56 -19.57 -13.62
CA VAL A 85 -15.08 -18.19 -13.64
C VAL A 85 -14.86 -17.49 -12.30
N VAL A 86 -15.07 -18.18 -11.17
CA VAL A 86 -14.79 -17.62 -9.83
C VAL A 86 -13.30 -17.26 -9.68
N VAL A 87 -12.38 -18.11 -10.14
CA VAL A 87 -10.93 -17.80 -10.12
C VAL A 87 -10.62 -16.56 -10.96
N VAL A 88 -11.20 -16.45 -12.17
CA VAL A 88 -10.95 -15.31 -13.07
C VAL A 88 -11.51 -14.01 -12.47
N ILE A 89 -12.73 -14.04 -11.94
CA ILE A 89 -13.36 -12.87 -11.29
C ILE A 89 -12.54 -12.45 -10.07
N HIS A 90 -12.15 -13.39 -9.22
CA HIS A 90 -11.37 -13.09 -8.02
C HIS A 90 -9.98 -12.55 -8.38
N THR A 91 -9.35 -13.07 -9.43
CA THR A 91 -8.10 -12.52 -9.98
C THR A 91 -8.30 -11.09 -10.45
N PHE A 92 -9.38 -10.78 -11.17
CA PHE A 92 -9.68 -9.42 -11.58
C PHE A 92 -9.83 -8.47 -10.38
N ILE A 93 -10.50 -8.90 -9.30
CA ILE A 93 -10.60 -8.14 -8.05
C ILE A 93 -9.20 -7.87 -7.46
N VAL A 94 -8.33 -8.88 -7.39
CA VAL A 94 -6.95 -8.73 -6.90
C VAL A 94 -6.17 -7.71 -7.74
N LEU A 95 -6.29 -7.76 -9.07
CA LEU A 95 -5.62 -6.80 -9.96
C LEU A 95 -6.14 -5.38 -9.77
N VAL A 96 -7.45 -5.20 -9.61
CA VAL A 96 -8.03 -3.88 -9.30
C VAL A 96 -7.49 -3.38 -7.96
N LEU A 97 -7.44 -4.21 -6.92
CA LEU A 97 -6.91 -3.83 -5.60
C LEU A 97 -5.42 -3.44 -5.66
N LEU A 98 -4.60 -4.18 -6.42
CA LEU A 98 -3.20 -3.83 -6.68
C LEU A 98 -3.09 -2.44 -7.32
N LEU A 99 -3.82 -2.18 -8.42
CA LEU A 99 -3.79 -0.90 -9.11
C LEU A 99 -4.32 0.25 -8.23
N ARG A 100 -5.35 -0.03 -7.42
CA ARG A 100 -5.91 0.93 -6.45
C ARG A 100 -4.93 1.28 -5.33
N THR A 101 -4.07 0.35 -4.95
CA THR A 101 -3.02 0.53 -3.93
C THR A 101 -1.84 1.31 -4.50
N SER A 102 -1.42 0.93 -5.70
CA SER A 102 -0.23 1.45 -6.39
C SER A 102 -0.43 2.85 -6.98
N GLY A 103 -1.61 3.11 -7.58
CA GLY A 103 -1.89 4.34 -8.34
C GLY A 103 -2.64 5.44 -7.59
N ARG A 104 -2.79 5.34 -6.26
CA ARG A 104 -3.46 6.34 -5.41
C ARG A 104 -2.48 7.11 -4.56
N ASP A 105 -2.83 8.34 -4.21
CA ASP A 105 -2.08 9.09 -3.20
C ASP A 105 -2.10 8.34 -1.86
N PRO A 106 -0.94 7.97 -1.28
CA PRO A 106 -0.89 7.27 0.00
C PRO A 106 -1.25 8.16 1.20
N GLY A 107 -1.39 9.48 0.99
CA GLY A 107 -1.56 10.47 2.05
C GLY A 107 -0.37 11.41 2.14
N ILE A 108 0.12 11.87 1.00
CA ILE A 108 1.29 12.76 0.96
C ILE A 108 0.93 14.11 1.56
N ILE A 109 1.74 14.55 2.51
CA ILE A 109 1.62 15.87 3.12
C ILE A 109 2.35 16.88 2.23
N PRO A 110 1.67 17.94 1.76
CA PRO A 110 2.31 18.99 0.96
C PRO A 110 3.51 19.58 1.68
N ARG A 111 4.56 19.89 0.92
CA ARG A 111 5.73 20.59 1.43
C ARG A 111 5.37 22.04 1.72
N ASN A 112 5.89 22.59 2.82
CA ASN A 112 5.76 24.01 3.05
C ASN A 112 6.64 24.79 2.07
N ALA A 113 6.23 26.02 1.72
CA ALA A 113 7.04 26.91 0.89
C ALA A 113 8.24 27.47 1.67
N HIS A 114 8.06 27.67 2.98
CA HIS A 114 9.06 28.18 3.91
C HIS A 114 9.04 27.34 5.20
N PRO A 115 10.14 27.28 5.96
CA PRO A 115 10.16 26.69 7.28
C PRO A 115 9.08 27.31 8.19
N PRO A 116 8.53 26.56 9.16
CA PRO A 116 7.66 27.12 10.18
C PRO A 116 8.39 28.24 10.91
N GLU A 117 7.65 29.27 11.33
CA GLU A 117 8.23 30.29 12.20
C GLU A 117 8.63 29.64 13.53
N PRO A 118 9.86 29.86 14.00
CA PRO A 118 10.24 29.44 15.35
C PRO A 118 9.37 30.19 16.36
N GLU A 119 8.83 29.47 17.34
CA GLU A 119 8.10 30.11 18.44
C GLU A 119 9.07 31.05 19.16
N GLU A 120 8.69 32.32 19.31
CA GLU A 120 9.47 33.27 20.10
C GLU A 120 9.52 32.76 21.54
N ASP A 121 10.72 32.53 22.06
CA ASP A 121 10.92 32.21 23.48
C ASP A 121 10.43 33.41 24.30
N VAL A 122 9.21 33.32 24.84
CA VAL A 122 8.56 34.35 25.68
C VAL A 122 9.35 34.66 26.97
N ASN A 123 10.48 33.96 27.20
CA ASN A 123 11.35 34.09 28.37
C ASN A 123 12.70 34.79 28.09
N LEU A 124 12.90 35.43 26.92
CA LEU A 124 14.13 36.20 26.70
C LEU A 124 14.05 37.56 27.44
N PRO A 125 15.01 37.89 28.35
CA PRO A 125 15.02 39.19 29.02
C PRO A 125 15.26 40.31 28.00
N SER A 126 14.47 41.37 28.08
CA SER A 126 14.38 42.52 27.16
C SER A 126 15.63 43.41 27.05
N ASN A 127 16.78 42.97 27.57
CA ASN A 127 17.99 43.80 27.71
C ASN A 127 19.22 43.29 26.93
N TRP A 128 19.04 42.59 25.81
CA TRP A 128 20.16 42.18 24.97
C TRP A 128 20.44 43.19 23.84
N SER A 129 21.16 44.26 24.19
CA SER A 129 21.83 45.13 23.21
C SER A 129 23.10 44.45 22.70
N GLY A 130 23.02 43.79 21.54
CA GLY A 130 24.21 43.17 20.94
C GLY A 130 23.94 42.52 19.60
N SER A 131 24.59 43.06 18.56
CA SER A 131 24.66 42.60 17.17
C SER A 131 25.05 41.11 17.04
N VAL A 132 24.10 40.20 17.25
CA VAL A 132 24.17 38.81 16.80
C VAL A 132 22.78 38.46 16.33
N THR A 133 22.54 38.43 15.02
CA THR A 133 21.33 37.79 14.48
C THR A 133 21.36 36.34 14.95
N PRO A 134 20.49 35.90 15.89
CA PRO A 134 20.45 34.50 16.25
C PRO A 134 19.88 33.83 15.00
N LYS A 135 20.68 33.01 14.31
CA LYS A 135 20.11 32.05 13.36
C LYS A 135 19.27 31.11 14.22
N LEU A 136 18.00 31.47 14.42
CA LEU A 136 17.05 30.74 15.25
C LEU A 136 16.84 29.38 14.58
N LYS A 137 17.68 28.41 14.97
CA LYS A 137 17.62 27.06 14.43
C LYS A 137 16.36 26.44 15.00
N LEU A 138 15.40 26.15 14.12
CA LEU A 138 14.19 25.42 14.49
C LEU A 138 14.56 24.16 15.29
N PRO A 139 13.93 23.92 16.45
CA PRO A 139 14.23 22.75 17.24
C PRO A 139 13.88 21.48 16.45
N ARG A 140 14.78 20.49 16.45
CA ARG A 140 14.57 19.23 15.71
C ARG A 140 13.33 18.46 16.16
N THR A 141 12.93 18.66 17.41
CA THR A 141 11.75 18.06 18.00
C THR A 141 10.91 19.12 18.70
N LYS A 142 9.59 18.98 18.58
CA LYS A 142 8.60 19.80 19.28
C LYS A 142 7.63 18.87 20.00
N ASP A 143 7.17 19.24 21.18
CA ASP A 143 6.14 18.49 21.89
C ASP A 143 4.78 19.11 21.61
N ILE A 144 3.79 18.28 21.27
CA ILE A 144 2.41 18.71 20.99
C ILE A 144 1.43 17.88 21.81
N LEU A 145 0.32 18.48 22.22
CA LEU A 145 -0.74 17.78 22.92
C LEU A 145 -1.72 17.15 21.92
N VAL A 146 -1.92 15.84 22.01
CA VAL A 146 -2.87 15.07 21.18
C VAL A 146 -3.77 14.28 22.12
N ASN A 147 -5.06 14.62 22.18
CA ASN A 147 -6.04 13.98 23.07
C ASN A 147 -5.59 13.92 24.54
N GLY A 148 -4.98 15.00 25.05
CA GLY A 148 -4.47 15.07 26.42
C GLY A 148 -3.14 14.37 26.67
N VAL A 149 -2.53 13.74 25.65
CA VAL A 149 -1.21 13.10 25.74
C VAL A 149 -0.17 13.92 24.99
N THR A 150 0.94 14.22 25.65
CA THR A 150 2.06 14.92 25.01
C THR A 150 2.83 13.99 24.09
N VAL A 151 2.88 14.31 22.80
CA VAL A 151 3.57 13.55 21.76
C VAL A 151 4.71 14.38 21.17
N LYS A 152 5.90 13.80 21.11
CA LYS A 152 7.08 14.42 20.48
C LYS A 152 7.04 14.24 18.97
N ILE A 153 6.97 15.34 18.23
CA ILE A 153 7.05 15.38 16.76
C ILE A 153 8.44 15.82 16.29
N LYS A 154 8.83 15.39 15.07
CA LYS A 154 10.14 15.66 14.49
C LYS A 154 10.02 16.60 13.30
N TYR A 155 10.99 17.49 13.13
CA TYR A 155 11.10 18.33 11.93
C TYR A 155 11.56 17.52 10.71
N CYS A 156 11.11 17.90 9.53
CA CYS A 156 11.57 17.38 8.25
C CYS A 156 12.18 18.52 7.43
N ASP A 157 13.50 18.54 7.29
CA ASP A 157 14.21 19.56 6.52
C ASP A 157 13.80 19.54 5.04
N THR A 158 13.61 18.35 4.47
CA THR A 158 13.24 18.16 3.06
C THR A 158 11.86 18.73 2.72
N CYS A 159 10.87 18.53 3.60
CA CYS A 159 9.49 18.97 3.39
C CYS A 159 9.19 20.31 4.10
N MET A 160 10.15 20.82 4.87
CA MET A 160 10.07 22.05 5.68
C MET A 160 8.85 22.09 6.61
N LEU A 161 8.55 20.97 7.27
CA LEU A 161 7.40 20.85 8.16
C LEU A 161 7.73 20.02 9.41
N TYR A 162 7.09 20.33 10.52
CA TYR A 162 7.01 19.41 11.65
C TYR A 162 6.05 18.28 11.29
N ARG A 163 6.55 17.04 11.32
CA ARG A 163 5.79 15.85 10.90
C ARG A 163 4.62 15.66 11.86
N PRO A 164 3.37 15.63 11.37
CA PRO A 164 2.23 15.30 12.23
C PRO A 164 2.42 13.93 12.89
N PRO A 165 1.68 13.62 13.97
CA PRO A 165 1.70 12.30 14.59
C PRO A 165 1.54 11.18 13.56
N ARG A 166 2.36 10.13 13.68
CA ARG A 166 2.40 8.98 12.76
C ARG A 166 2.78 9.31 11.30
N CYS A 167 3.27 10.52 11.01
CA CYS A 167 3.85 10.87 9.71
C CYS A 167 5.36 10.58 9.68
N SER A 168 5.82 9.95 8.59
CA SER A 168 7.24 9.74 8.33
C SER A 168 7.62 10.23 6.93
N HIS A 169 8.88 10.64 6.79
CA HIS A 169 9.45 10.99 5.49
C HIS A 169 10.01 9.73 4.84
N CYS A 170 9.52 9.37 3.66
CA CYS A 170 10.11 8.34 2.82
C CYS A 170 11.15 8.99 1.92
N SER A 171 12.43 8.60 2.06
CA SER A 171 13.51 9.10 1.21
C SER A 171 13.39 8.64 -0.25
N ILE A 172 12.85 7.43 -0.48
CA ILE A 172 12.66 6.85 -1.81
C ILE A 172 11.65 7.68 -2.61
N CYS A 173 10.42 7.82 -2.09
CA CYS A 173 9.39 8.67 -2.70
C CYS A 173 9.70 10.17 -2.55
N ASN A 174 10.66 10.53 -1.68
CA ASN A 174 11.03 11.88 -1.33
C ASN A 174 9.80 12.70 -0.92
N ASN A 175 9.04 12.23 0.07
CA ASN A 175 7.84 12.91 0.56
C ASN A 175 7.49 12.47 1.99
N CYS A 176 6.85 13.36 2.75
CA CYS A 176 6.20 13.02 4.01
C CYS A 176 4.84 12.38 3.74
N VAL A 177 4.56 11.25 4.39
CA VAL A 177 3.31 10.49 4.21
C VAL A 177 2.61 10.35 5.56
N GLU A 178 1.32 10.67 5.59
CA GLU A 178 0.44 10.55 6.75
C GLU A 178 0.16 9.08 7.09
N ARG A 179 0.23 8.75 8.39
CA ARG A 179 0.15 7.37 8.90
C ARG A 179 0.99 6.41 8.07
N PHE A 180 2.25 6.81 7.84
CA PHE A 180 3.19 6.05 7.04
C PHE A 180 3.41 4.66 7.65
N ASP A 181 3.25 3.63 6.83
CA ASP A 181 3.50 2.25 7.20
C ASP A 181 4.87 1.83 6.67
N HIS A 182 5.00 1.70 5.35
CA HIS A 182 6.27 1.39 4.70
C HIS A 182 6.30 1.85 3.23
N HIS A 183 7.48 1.78 2.61
CA HIS A 183 7.59 1.83 1.15
C HIS A 183 7.62 0.41 0.59
N CYS A 184 6.63 0.07 -0.23
CA CYS A 184 6.46 -1.28 -0.74
C CYS A 184 6.98 -1.37 -2.17
N PRO A 185 8.08 -2.10 -2.43
CA PRO A 185 8.57 -2.29 -3.78
C PRO A 185 7.58 -3.11 -4.62
N TRP A 186 6.79 -4.02 -4.06
CA TRP A 186 5.84 -4.85 -4.82
C TRP A 186 4.67 -4.07 -5.41
N VAL A 187 4.28 -2.96 -4.77
CA VAL A 187 3.26 -2.05 -5.31
C VAL A 187 3.86 -0.76 -5.89
N GLY A 188 5.19 -0.63 -5.85
CA GLY A 188 5.93 0.49 -6.39
C GLY A 188 5.69 1.84 -5.70
N GLN A 189 5.19 1.85 -4.45
CA GLN A 189 4.82 3.08 -3.74
C GLN A 189 4.81 2.89 -2.19
N CYS A 190 4.85 4.02 -1.46
CA CYS A 190 4.47 4.07 -0.04
C CYS A 190 3.06 3.53 0.23
N ILE A 191 2.93 2.85 1.37
CA ILE A 191 1.67 2.52 2.02
C ILE A 191 1.47 3.50 3.17
N GLY A 192 0.31 4.15 3.18
CA GLY A 192 -0.05 5.16 4.17
C GLY A 192 -1.57 5.28 4.31
N ARG A 193 -2.03 6.32 5.00
CA ARG A 193 -3.43 6.49 5.43
C ARG A 193 -4.47 6.21 4.33
N ARG A 194 -4.24 6.69 3.10
CA ARG A 194 -5.25 6.74 2.03
C ARG A 194 -5.26 5.50 1.12
N ASN A 195 -4.19 4.71 1.09
CA ASN A 195 -4.12 3.48 0.30
C ASN A 195 -3.99 2.21 1.14
N TYR A 196 -3.75 2.31 2.45
CA TYR A 196 -3.67 1.16 3.36
C TYR A 196 -4.87 0.20 3.28
N PRO A 197 -6.14 0.64 3.24
CA PRO A 197 -7.27 -0.30 3.12
C PRO A 197 -7.22 -1.14 1.85
N PHE A 198 -6.77 -0.56 0.73
CA PHE A 198 -6.63 -1.30 -0.53
C PHE A 198 -5.45 -2.27 -0.49
N PHE A 199 -4.36 -1.86 0.17
CA PHE A 199 -3.20 -2.73 0.39
C PHE A 199 -3.59 -3.96 1.23
N PHE A 200 -4.29 -3.76 2.34
CA PHE A 200 -4.75 -4.85 3.20
C PHE A 200 -5.70 -5.80 2.44
N MET A 201 -6.69 -5.24 1.75
CA MET A 201 -7.61 -6.05 0.93
C MET A 201 -6.88 -6.77 -0.21
N PHE A 202 -5.83 -6.17 -0.79
CA PHE A 202 -5.00 -6.79 -1.81
C PHE A 202 -4.26 -8.02 -1.28
N ILE A 203 -3.54 -7.91 -0.15
CA ILE A 203 -2.80 -9.05 0.43
C ILE A 203 -3.76 -10.15 0.92
N LEU A 204 -4.89 -9.79 1.52
CA LEU A 204 -5.93 -10.74 1.95
C LEU A 204 -6.54 -11.46 0.74
N SER A 205 -6.95 -10.72 -0.29
CA SER A 205 -7.56 -11.31 -1.49
C SER A 205 -6.58 -12.19 -2.27
N THR A 206 -5.29 -11.81 -2.29
CA THR A 206 -4.22 -12.62 -2.90
C THR A 206 -3.98 -13.91 -2.13
N THR A 207 -4.01 -13.86 -0.79
CA THR A 207 -3.95 -15.05 0.06
C THR A 207 -5.12 -15.98 -0.20
N LEU A 208 -6.34 -15.45 -0.29
CA LEU A 208 -7.54 -16.23 -0.64
C LEU A 208 -7.47 -16.81 -2.06
N LEU A 209 -6.91 -16.08 -3.02
CA LEU A 209 -6.67 -16.59 -4.38
C LEU A 209 -5.70 -17.79 -4.36
N CYS A 210 -4.63 -17.72 -3.58
CA CYS A 210 -3.68 -18.81 -3.41
C CYS A 210 -4.37 -20.07 -2.86
N PHE A 211 -5.19 -19.92 -1.80
CA PHE A 211 -5.97 -21.03 -1.25
C PHE A 211 -6.97 -21.60 -2.26
N LEU A 212 -7.69 -20.75 -3.00
CA LEU A 212 -8.64 -21.18 -4.01
C LEU A 212 -7.95 -22.02 -5.10
N VAL A 213 -6.83 -21.54 -5.66
CA VAL A 213 -6.06 -22.28 -6.67
C VAL A 213 -5.51 -23.59 -6.10
N PHE A 214 -5.01 -23.58 -4.86
CA PHE A 214 -4.51 -24.79 -4.19
C PHE A 214 -5.61 -25.86 -4.08
N VAL A 215 -6.78 -25.50 -3.56
CA VAL A 215 -7.91 -26.42 -3.38
C VAL A 215 -8.36 -26.99 -4.72
N LEU A 216 -8.48 -26.16 -5.77
CA LEU A 216 -8.88 -26.64 -7.10
C LEU A 216 -7.82 -27.57 -7.74
N CYS A 217 -6.53 -27.34 -7.49
CA CYS A 217 -5.47 -28.26 -7.89
C CYS A 217 -5.56 -29.60 -7.13
N VAL A 218 -5.86 -29.57 -5.83
CA VAL A 218 -6.09 -30.79 -5.02
C VAL A 218 -7.29 -31.58 -5.55
N LEU A 219 -8.39 -30.90 -5.91
CA LEU A 219 -9.55 -31.57 -6.52
C LEU A 219 -9.18 -32.28 -7.83
N ARG A 220 -8.39 -31.63 -8.71
CA ARG A 220 -7.92 -32.26 -9.94
C ARG A 220 -7.05 -33.49 -9.68
N VAL A 221 -6.13 -33.42 -8.70
CA VAL A 221 -5.29 -34.56 -8.32
C VAL A 221 -6.14 -35.70 -7.76
N LYS A 222 -7.11 -35.38 -6.88
CA LYS A 222 -8.04 -36.37 -6.31
C LYS A 222 -8.84 -37.08 -7.41
N LYS A 223 -9.37 -36.35 -8.38
CA LYS A 223 -10.10 -36.92 -9.53
C LYS A 223 -9.23 -37.89 -10.34
N LEU A 224 -7.98 -37.53 -10.60
CA LEU A 224 -7.02 -38.41 -11.28
C LEU A 224 -6.70 -39.69 -10.51
N MET A 225 -6.66 -39.62 -9.18
CA MET A 225 -6.46 -40.79 -8.30
C MET A 225 -7.69 -41.71 -8.31
N GLU A 226 -8.90 -41.17 -8.40
CA GLU A 226 -10.14 -41.96 -8.47
C GLU A 226 -10.28 -42.67 -9.82
N GLU A 227 -9.90 -42.01 -10.92
CA GLU A 227 -10.05 -42.54 -12.28
C GLU A 227 -8.98 -43.56 -12.69
N ASN A 228 -7.83 -43.58 -12.02
CA ASN A 228 -6.72 -44.43 -12.43
C ASN A 228 -6.20 -45.32 -11.30
N SER A 229 -6.00 -46.60 -11.60
CA SER A 229 -5.16 -47.48 -10.79
C SER A 229 -3.68 -47.33 -11.19
N PRO A 230 -2.73 -47.21 -10.24
CA PRO A 230 -2.91 -47.24 -8.80
C PRO A 230 -3.17 -45.85 -8.19
N HIS A 231 -3.93 -45.84 -7.09
CA HIS A 231 -4.46 -44.66 -6.39
C HIS A 231 -3.42 -43.83 -5.62
N THR A 232 -2.17 -43.73 -6.10
CA THR A 232 -1.10 -43.00 -5.40
C THR A 232 -1.03 -41.53 -5.83
N VAL A 233 -0.88 -40.63 -4.85
CA VAL A 233 -0.78 -39.17 -5.08
C VAL A 233 0.39 -38.82 -6.01
N TRP A 234 1.54 -39.47 -5.83
CA TRP A 234 2.74 -39.21 -6.64
C TRP A 234 2.53 -39.44 -8.13
N LYS A 235 1.90 -40.55 -8.51
CA LYS A 235 1.59 -40.83 -9.93
C LYS A 235 0.54 -39.88 -10.49
N ALA A 236 -0.41 -39.42 -9.67
CA ALA A 236 -1.36 -38.41 -10.09
C ALA A 236 -0.67 -37.07 -10.35
N LEU A 237 0.27 -36.65 -9.49
CA LEU A 237 1.07 -35.44 -9.68
C LEU A 237 1.97 -35.52 -10.92
N GLU A 238 2.60 -36.67 -11.19
CA GLU A 238 3.38 -36.90 -12.42
C GLU A 238 2.53 -36.74 -13.69
N ARG A 239 1.24 -37.10 -13.64
CA ARG A 239 0.30 -36.93 -14.75
C ARG A 239 -0.27 -35.52 -14.87
N THR A 240 -0.19 -34.70 -13.82
CA THR A 240 -0.60 -33.29 -13.83
C THR A 240 0.50 -32.37 -13.29
N PRO A 241 1.63 -32.25 -14.01
CA PRO A 241 2.77 -31.45 -13.55
C PRO A 241 2.42 -29.98 -13.32
N ALA A 242 1.44 -29.45 -14.06
CA ALA A 242 0.91 -28.11 -13.84
C ALA A 242 0.26 -27.94 -12.46
N SER A 243 -0.52 -28.92 -11.99
CA SER A 243 -1.10 -28.88 -10.62
C SER A 243 0.00 -28.98 -9.57
N ALA A 244 1.01 -29.84 -9.76
CA ALA A 244 2.14 -29.96 -8.83
C ALA A 244 2.91 -28.63 -8.72
N PHE A 245 3.25 -28.03 -9.87
CA PHE A 245 3.90 -26.72 -9.93
C PHE A 245 3.08 -25.63 -9.23
N LEU A 246 1.78 -25.54 -9.55
CA LEU A 246 0.90 -24.53 -8.97
C LEU A 246 0.75 -24.73 -7.46
N MET A 247 0.59 -25.97 -6.98
CA MET A 247 0.52 -26.27 -5.56
C MET A 247 1.78 -25.84 -4.81
N ALA A 248 2.96 -26.13 -5.36
CA ALA A 248 4.23 -25.68 -4.78
C ALA A 248 4.34 -24.14 -4.80
N TYR A 249 4.00 -23.51 -5.92
CA TYR A 249 4.04 -22.06 -6.08
C TYR A 249 3.11 -21.36 -5.07
N VAL A 250 1.84 -21.75 -5.00
CA VAL A 250 0.87 -21.10 -4.11
C VAL A 250 1.14 -21.41 -2.64
N PHE A 251 1.72 -22.58 -2.32
CA PHE A 251 2.17 -22.89 -0.96
C PHE A 251 3.28 -21.92 -0.52
N LEU A 252 4.30 -21.74 -1.35
CA LEU A 252 5.38 -20.77 -1.09
C LEU A 252 4.84 -19.34 -1.01
N ALA A 253 4.00 -18.93 -1.97
CA ALA A 253 3.40 -17.60 -1.98
C ALA A 253 2.54 -17.33 -0.74
N THR A 254 1.81 -18.33 -0.25
CA THR A 254 0.98 -18.22 0.96
C THR A 254 1.82 -17.96 2.21
N TRP A 255 3.04 -18.52 2.30
CA TRP A 255 3.91 -18.23 3.44
C TRP A 255 4.29 -16.75 3.51
N PHE A 256 4.59 -16.14 2.37
CA PHE A 256 4.94 -14.72 2.30
C PHE A 256 3.71 -13.81 2.43
N VAL A 257 2.70 -13.98 1.56
CA VAL A 257 1.55 -13.08 1.49
C VAL A 257 0.56 -13.34 2.62
N GLY A 258 0.36 -14.60 3.00
CA GLY A 258 -0.47 -14.99 4.14
C GLY A 258 0.16 -14.56 5.47
N GLY A 259 1.46 -14.75 5.65
CA GLY A 259 2.19 -14.23 6.81
C GLY A 259 2.08 -12.71 6.94
N LEU A 260 2.22 -11.99 5.82
CA LEU A 260 2.01 -10.54 5.77
C LEU A 260 0.57 -10.15 6.11
N THR A 261 -0.42 -10.91 5.63
CA THR A 261 -1.84 -10.69 5.96
C THR A 261 -2.08 -10.83 7.46
N VAL A 262 -1.57 -11.89 8.09
CA VAL A 262 -1.68 -12.09 9.55
C VAL A 262 -1.00 -10.95 10.32
N PHE A 263 0.20 -10.56 9.90
CA PHE A 263 0.93 -9.45 10.52
C PHE A 263 0.14 -8.13 10.47
N HIS A 264 -0.44 -7.79 9.32
CA HIS A 264 -1.24 -6.57 9.20
C HIS A 264 -2.59 -6.66 9.92
N THR A 265 -3.21 -7.84 10.00
CA THR A 265 -4.40 -8.04 10.85
C THR A 265 -4.06 -7.72 12.31
N TYR A 266 -2.94 -8.27 12.82
CA TYR A 266 -2.47 -7.96 14.17
C TYR A 266 -2.26 -6.45 14.36
N LEU A 267 -1.58 -5.77 13.43
CA LEU A 267 -1.35 -4.33 13.55
C LEU A 267 -2.63 -3.51 13.60
N ILE A 268 -3.66 -3.84 12.79
CA ILE A 268 -4.93 -3.11 12.74
C ILE A 268 -5.59 -3.05 14.14
N ASP A 269 -5.48 -4.12 14.93
CA ASP A 269 -6.06 -4.20 16.27
C ASP A 269 -5.42 -3.22 17.27
N TYR A 270 -4.25 -2.65 16.94
CA TYR A 270 -3.53 -1.66 17.76
C TYR A 270 -3.49 -0.24 17.15
N LEU A 271 -4.19 0.02 16.04
CA LEU A 271 -4.13 1.31 15.30
C LEU A 271 -5.27 2.29 15.58
#